data_AF-A0A9C8NVE8-F1
#
_entry.id   AF-A0A9C8NVE8-F1
#
_cell.length_a   1.000
_cell.length_b   1.000
_cell.length_c   1.000
_cell.angle_alpha   90.00
_cell.angle_beta   90.00
_cell.angle_gamma   90.00
#
_symmetry.space_group_name_H-M   'P 1'
#
loop_
_entity.id
_entity.type
_entity.pdbx_description
1 polymer ?
#
loop_
_entity_poly.entity_id
_entity_poly.type
_entity_poly.pdbx_seq_one_letter_code
_entity_poly.pdbx_strand_id
1 'polypeptide(L)'
;MVVVLEAVSQGGYRGGRPASSVSRTGPTKRGVIRTGQESAPPAIGRPIGRFRRQAQPIWMYRPEGLLMAKGGVGRHRQRSTIMKTTTTTKSVMAVLVFLLLTSLTVQAEEGEGDDRPRARRPAERIKKLDLSPEKEAQVLAILKTHRQAMANFRSEHAEEFKALREQMKAARQAEDKEKIQAVRQQMKVLRDGHKEQFENLKSQLSDVLSDEEVAKVLKVMRRGHRGGQQAGQRGQRGDRLGLDDDQKAKVKAILAEAKEQAKAAETPKEKHEIMKAARQKIHNEVFTDEQKAKAAEFREQRKANKLTDEQKAQVKAIMAEAKEKAKAAETREQKRKIMMAARKKVHTEVLTDQQRKSAKQFGGPRHRGGRMGGRGHGGRGKPEGSDE
;
A
#
# COMPACT_ATOMS: atom_id res chain seq x y z
N MET A 1 -57.57 47.28 43.00
CA MET A 1 -58.02 47.82 41.70
C MET A 1 -58.43 46.64 40.83
N VAL A 2 -59.73 46.58 40.46
CA VAL A 2 -60.34 46.00 39.23
C VAL A 2 -60.03 44.50 38.95
N VAL A 3 -60.92 43.52 39.18
CA VAL A 3 -62.09 43.10 38.34
C VAL A 3 -61.55 42.60 36.97
N VAL A 4 -61.78 41.41 36.38
CA VAL A 4 -62.84 40.38 36.45
C VAL A 4 -62.50 39.23 35.46
N LEU A 5 -63.14 38.05 35.63
CA LEU A 5 -63.61 36.97 34.70
C LEU A 5 -62.81 36.67 33.38
N GLU A 6 -62.81 35.48 32.77
CA GLU A 6 -63.79 34.39 32.69
C GLU A 6 -63.15 33.15 32.04
N ALA A 7 -63.83 32.02 32.16
CA ALA A 7 -63.45 30.70 31.69
C ALA A 7 -64.11 30.31 30.34
N VAL A 8 -63.78 29.09 29.89
CA VAL A 8 -64.56 28.20 28.99
C VAL A 8 -64.37 28.37 27.48
N SER A 9 -63.87 27.32 26.81
CA SER A 9 -64.66 26.53 25.85
C SER A 9 -63.92 25.31 25.32
N GLN A 10 -64.60 24.15 25.42
CA GLN A 10 -64.26 22.88 24.80
C GLN A 10 -64.65 22.90 23.32
N GLY A 11 -63.87 22.25 22.47
CA GLY A 11 -64.22 22.05 21.06
C GLY A 11 -63.51 20.85 20.46
N GLY A 12 -64.10 19.66 20.62
CA GLY A 12 -63.69 18.46 19.90
C GLY A 12 -64.20 18.48 18.45
N TYR A 13 -63.39 17.97 17.52
CA TYR A 13 -63.86 17.54 16.21
C TYR A 13 -63.28 16.16 15.88
N ARG A 14 -64.18 15.16 15.90
CA ARG A 14 -64.06 13.84 15.27
C ARG A 14 -64.69 13.93 13.88
N GLY A 15 -64.03 13.34 12.90
CA GLY A 15 -64.59 12.98 11.58
C GLY A 15 -63.43 12.64 10.65
N GLY A 16 -63.28 11.46 10.04
CA GLY A 16 -64.23 10.40 9.76
C GLY A 16 -64.44 10.30 8.24
N ARG A 17 -63.95 9.18 7.66
CA ARG A 17 -64.29 8.55 6.34
C ARG A 17 -63.56 9.03 5.06
N PRO A 18 -63.55 8.21 3.99
CA PRO A 18 -63.54 6.74 3.94
C PRO A 18 -62.55 6.14 2.91
N ALA A 19 -62.39 4.82 3.02
CA ALA A 19 -61.81 3.93 2.02
C ALA A 19 -62.56 3.97 0.67
N SER A 20 -61.81 3.86 -0.42
CA SER A 20 -62.32 3.44 -1.74
C SER A 20 -61.45 2.32 -2.30
N SER A 21 -61.99 1.11 -2.21
CA SER A 21 -61.61 -0.06 -2.97
C SER A 21 -62.27 0.01 -4.35
N VAL A 22 -61.49 -0.05 -5.43
CA VAL A 22 -61.99 -0.49 -6.75
C VAL A 22 -60.99 -1.47 -7.37
N SER A 23 -61.43 -2.72 -7.40
CA SER A 23 -60.94 -3.81 -8.22
C SER A 23 -61.21 -3.54 -9.70
N ARG A 24 -60.22 -3.80 -10.57
CA ARG A 24 -60.48 -4.14 -11.98
C ARG A 24 -59.59 -5.28 -12.44
N THR A 25 -60.21 -6.45 -12.52
CA THR A 25 -59.92 -7.57 -13.41
C THR A 25 -59.81 -7.07 -14.86
N GLY A 26 -58.78 -7.44 -15.63
CA GLY A 26 -58.85 -8.62 -16.50
C GLY A 26 -58.12 -8.37 -17.84
N PRO A 27 -57.88 -9.43 -18.64
CA PRO A 27 -56.70 -9.56 -19.50
C PRO A 27 -57.00 -9.42 -21.00
N THR A 28 -55.98 -9.11 -21.81
CA THR A 28 -56.03 -9.43 -23.26
C THR A 28 -54.70 -9.99 -23.76
N LYS A 29 -54.83 -11.19 -24.34
CA LYS A 29 -53.87 -11.92 -25.16
C LYS A 29 -53.60 -11.17 -26.48
N ARG A 30 -52.36 -11.21 -26.96
CA ARG A 30 -51.89 -11.29 -28.37
C ARG A 30 -50.37 -11.54 -28.26
N GLY A 31 -49.74 -12.63 -28.69
CA GLY A 31 -50.08 -13.54 -29.77
C GLY A 31 -49.53 -13.01 -31.09
N VAL A 32 -48.20 -13.03 -31.29
CA VAL A 32 -47.59 -12.98 -32.63
C VAL A 32 -46.39 -13.93 -32.68
N ILE A 33 -46.52 -14.87 -33.60
CA ILE A 33 -45.55 -15.84 -34.11
C ILE A 33 -44.70 -15.15 -35.18
N ARG A 34 -43.38 -15.36 -35.19
CA ARG A 34 -42.49 -15.28 -36.38
C ARG A 34 -41.15 -15.94 -36.02
N THR A 35 -41.01 -17.24 -36.30
CA THR A 35 -40.35 -17.85 -37.48
C THR A 35 -38.89 -17.44 -37.67
N GLY A 36 -38.00 -18.39 -37.33
CA GLY A 36 -36.93 -18.89 -38.20
C GLY A 36 -35.99 -17.90 -38.87
N GLN A 37 -34.74 -17.88 -38.39
CA GLN A 37 -33.60 -17.88 -39.30
C GLN A 37 -32.43 -18.61 -38.65
N GLU A 38 -32.28 -19.88 -39.04
CA GLU A 38 -31.02 -20.61 -38.97
C GLU A 38 -29.99 -19.86 -39.81
N SER A 39 -28.83 -19.57 -39.22
CA SER A 39 -27.60 -19.35 -39.98
C SER A 39 -26.52 -20.25 -39.38
N ALA A 40 -26.12 -21.23 -40.18
CA ALA A 40 -25.02 -22.13 -39.92
C ALA A 40 -23.70 -21.35 -39.84
N PRO A 41 -22.73 -21.78 -39.00
CA PRO A 41 -21.38 -21.25 -39.03
C PRO A 41 -20.61 -21.82 -40.23
N PRO A 42 -19.80 -21.02 -40.95
CA PRO A 42 -18.95 -21.55 -42.00
C PRO A 42 -17.79 -22.36 -41.41
N ALA A 43 -17.70 -23.62 -41.85
CA ALA A 43 -16.53 -24.45 -41.72
C ALA A 43 -15.40 -23.88 -42.60
N ILE A 44 -14.31 -23.43 -41.98
CA ILE A 44 -13.03 -23.21 -42.66
C ILE A 44 -12.01 -24.13 -42.01
N GLY A 45 -11.80 -25.27 -42.65
CA GLY A 45 -10.67 -26.15 -42.38
C GLY A 45 -9.37 -25.50 -42.85
N ARG A 46 -8.34 -25.56 -42.01
CA ARG A 46 -6.93 -25.48 -42.41
C ARG A 46 -6.08 -26.42 -41.54
N PRO A 47 -4.97 -26.93 -42.09
CA PRO A 47 -4.46 -28.27 -41.78
C PRO A 47 -3.62 -28.32 -40.52
N ILE A 48 -3.66 -29.51 -39.89
CA ILE A 48 -2.81 -29.92 -38.78
C ILE A 48 -1.36 -29.99 -39.27
N GLY A 49 -0.59 -28.95 -38.97
CA GLY A 49 0.86 -28.96 -39.08
C GLY A 49 1.45 -29.85 -37.99
N ARG A 50 2.10 -30.96 -38.40
CA ARG A 50 2.93 -31.81 -37.55
C ARG A 50 4.07 -30.97 -36.96
N PHE A 51 3.98 -30.59 -35.69
CA PHE A 51 5.15 -30.13 -34.94
C PHE A 51 5.95 -31.34 -34.45
N ARG A 52 7.12 -31.52 -35.09
CA ARG A 52 8.23 -32.34 -34.61
C ARG A 52 8.54 -31.96 -33.15
N ARG A 53 8.45 -32.92 -32.24
CA ARG A 53 9.10 -32.86 -30.93
C ARG A 53 10.61 -32.92 -31.16
N GLN A 54 11.31 -31.79 -30.99
CA GLN A 54 12.73 -31.84 -30.66
C GLN A 54 12.83 -32.22 -29.18
N ALA A 55 13.24 -33.45 -28.94
CA ALA A 55 13.69 -33.89 -27.62
C ALA A 55 14.98 -33.14 -27.29
N GLN A 56 14.99 -32.37 -26.20
CA GLN A 56 16.25 -31.94 -25.59
C GLN A 56 16.73 -33.04 -24.63
N PRO A 57 18.02 -33.39 -24.66
CA PRO A 57 18.56 -34.42 -23.78
C PRO A 57 18.62 -33.94 -22.33
N ILE A 58 17.99 -34.72 -21.45
CA ILE A 58 18.16 -34.65 -20.01
C ILE A 58 19.57 -35.17 -19.70
N TRP A 59 20.46 -34.27 -19.28
CA TRP A 59 21.73 -34.65 -18.66
C TRP A 59 21.42 -35.24 -17.27
N MET A 60 21.41 -36.57 -17.17
CA MET A 60 21.45 -37.26 -15.88
C MET A 60 22.87 -37.19 -15.33
N TYR A 61 22.99 -36.59 -14.15
CA TYR A 61 24.21 -36.58 -13.34
C TYR A 61 24.50 -38.01 -12.85
N ARG A 62 25.66 -38.53 -13.22
CA ARG A 62 26.21 -39.83 -12.83
C ARG A 62 26.97 -39.66 -11.51
N PRO A 63 26.64 -40.36 -10.41
CA PRO A 63 27.51 -40.39 -9.25
C PRO A 63 28.61 -41.44 -9.48
N GLU A 64 29.85 -41.00 -9.58
CA GLU A 64 31.02 -41.87 -9.54
C GLU A 64 31.15 -42.50 -8.15
N GLY A 65 31.34 -43.82 -8.15
CA GLY A 65 31.61 -44.59 -6.96
C GLY A 65 33.02 -44.32 -6.43
N LEU A 66 33.12 -44.12 -5.12
CA LEU A 66 34.39 -44.13 -4.42
C LEU A 66 34.58 -45.50 -3.75
N LEU A 67 35.54 -46.24 -4.29
CA LEU A 67 36.05 -47.50 -3.79
C LEU A 67 36.70 -47.33 -2.42
N MET A 68 36.43 -48.32 -1.56
CA MET A 68 37.16 -48.58 -0.33
C MET A 68 38.62 -48.92 -0.62
N ALA A 69 39.55 -48.30 0.11
CA ALA A 69 40.90 -48.81 0.31
C ALA A 69 41.28 -48.69 1.78
N LYS A 70 41.54 -49.84 2.41
CA LYS A 70 42.08 -50.00 3.75
C LYS A 70 43.60 -49.84 3.73
N GLY A 71 44.13 -49.25 4.80
CA GLY A 71 45.41 -49.66 5.40
C GLY A 71 46.61 -48.74 5.19
N GLY A 72 47.30 -48.41 6.27
CA GLY A 72 48.69 -47.91 6.20
C GLY A 72 49.08 -46.91 7.29
N VAL A 73 49.64 -47.43 8.38
CA VAL A 73 50.26 -46.69 9.49
C VAL A 73 51.52 -45.96 9.02
N GLY A 74 51.74 -44.72 9.46
CA GLY A 74 53.03 -44.03 9.29
C GLY A 74 53.09 -42.66 9.94
N ARG A 75 53.75 -42.56 11.10
CA ARG A 75 54.08 -41.30 11.77
C ARG A 75 55.10 -40.51 10.93
N HIS A 76 54.88 -39.21 10.75
CA HIS A 76 56.00 -38.27 10.73
C HIS A 76 55.55 -36.86 11.13
N ARG A 77 56.19 -36.36 12.21
CA ARG A 77 56.19 -34.94 12.58
C ARG A 77 56.90 -34.14 11.48
N GLN A 78 56.26 -33.10 10.97
CA GLN A 78 56.97 -31.89 10.56
C GLN A 78 56.23 -30.65 11.07
N ARG A 79 56.97 -29.88 11.88
CA ARG A 79 56.66 -28.50 12.23
C ARG A 79 56.93 -27.65 11.00
N SER A 80 55.95 -26.91 10.50
CA SER A 80 56.20 -25.73 9.66
C SER A 80 55.50 -24.52 10.28
N THR A 81 56.33 -23.61 10.78
CA THR A 81 55.98 -22.24 11.14
C THR A 81 55.79 -21.44 9.84
N ILE A 82 54.54 -21.09 9.52
CA ILE A 82 54.24 -20.11 8.47
C ILE A 82 53.83 -18.81 9.16
N MET A 83 54.70 -17.80 9.08
CA MET A 83 54.44 -16.44 9.53
C MET A 83 53.32 -15.81 8.69
N LYS A 84 52.34 -15.21 9.36
CA LYS A 84 51.26 -14.43 8.74
C LYS A 84 51.70 -12.97 8.66
N THR A 85 51.99 -12.47 7.46
CA THR A 85 52.13 -11.04 7.17
C THR A 85 50.98 -10.61 6.26
N THR A 86 49.86 -10.18 6.84
CA THR A 86 48.73 -9.61 6.09
C THR A 86 48.07 -8.48 6.88
N THR A 87 48.69 -7.29 6.87
CA THR A 87 48.05 -6.09 7.46
C THR A 87 48.26 -4.81 6.66
N THR A 88 48.73 -4.89 5.41
CA THR A 88 49.10 -3.69 4.60
C THR A 88 48.47 -3.62 3.21
N THR A 89 47.52 -4.49 2.88
CA THR A 89 46.82 -4.48 1.56
C THR A 89 45.47 -3.76 1.56
N LYS A 90 44.87 -3.49 2.73
CA LYS A 90 43.57 -2.80 2.82
C LYS A 90 43.67 -1.30 2.60
N SER A 91 44.78 -0.67 3.00
CA SER A 91 44.96 0.78 2.87
C SER A 91 45.29 1.23 1.44
N VAL A 92 45.93 0.37 0.64
CA VAL A 92 46.31 0.70 -0.75
C VAL A 92 45.12 0.59 -1.71
N MET A 93 44.18 -0.33 -1.47
CA MET A 93 42.94 -0.44 -2.26
C MET A 93 41.99 0.75 -2.06
N ALA A 94 41.96 1.38 -0.88
CA ALA A 94 41.11 2.54 -0.62
C ALA A 94 41.55 3.80 -1.40
N VAL A 95 42.86 3.99 -1.59
CA VAL A 95 43.41 5.12 -2.37
C VAL A 95 43.22 4.90 -3.89
N LEU A 96 43.27 3.65 -4.35
CA LEU A 96 43.06 3.30 -5.77
C LEU A 96 41.59 3.48 -6.23
N VAL A 97 40.62 3.23 -5.36
CA VAL A 97 39.20 3.52 -5.65
C VAL A 97 38.94 5.03 -5.72
N PHE A 98 39.63 5.83 -4.90
CA PHE A 98 39.52 7.30 -4.93
C PHE A 98 40.13 7.94 -6.20
N LEU A 99 41.19 7.34 -6.76
CA LEU A 99 41.83 7.76 -8.01
C LEU A 99 41.10 7.29 -9.29
N LEU A 100 40.36 6.17 -9.24
CA LEU A 100 39.50 5.74 -10.35
C LEU A 100 38.16 6.51 -10.43
N LEU A 101 37.73 7.13 -9.32
CA LEU A 101 36.54 7.98 -9.28
C LEU A 101 36.76 9.36 -9.90
N THR A 102 38.00 9.84 -10.04
CA THR A 102 38.30 11.12 -10.69
C THR A 102 38.52 11.01 -12.20
N SER A 103 38.69 9.80 -12.75
CA SER A 103 39.03 9.57 -14.16
C SER A 103 37.88 9.06 -15.05
N LEU A 104 36.69 8.77 -14.49
CA LEU A 104 35.45 8.59 -15.26
C LEU A 104 34.57 9.85 -15.20
N THR A 105 35.02 10.95 -15.81
CA THR A 105 34.09 11.95 -16.33
C THR A 105 33.44 11.39 -17.60
N VAL A 106 32.55 10.41 -17.43
CA VAL A 106 31.58 10.08 -18.47
C VAL A 106 30.76 11.35 -18.66
N GLN A 107 30.87 11.96 -19.84
CA GLN A 107 29.93 12.95 -20.35
C GLN A 107 28.56 12.27 -20.42
N ALA A 108 27.90 12.19 -19.26
CA ALA A 108 26.49 11.94 -19.20
C ALA A 108 25.84 13.23 -19.70
N GLU A 109 25.47 13.23 -20.99
CA GLU A 109 24.58 14.24 -21.55
C GLU A 109 23.45 14.45 -20.54
N GLU A 110 23.38 15.66 -20.00
CA GLU A 110 22.30 16.08 -19.12
C GLU A 110 21.03 16.11 -19.97
N GLY A 111 20.39 14.95 -20.11
CA GLY A 111 19.09 14.84 -20.74
C GLY A 111 18.11 15.74 -20.01
N GLU A 112 17.85 16.90 -20.60
CA GLU A 112 16.90 17.93 -20.21
C GLU A 112 15.47 17.38 -20.43
N GLY A 113 15.10 16.40 -19.63
CA GLY A 113 13.87 15.63 -19.79
C GLY A 113 13.18 15.39 -18.46
N ASP A 114 12.07 16.12 -18.26
CA ASP A 114 11.08 15.96 -17.18
C ASP A 114 11.30 16.83 -15.92
N ASP A 115 11.28 18.15 -16.11
CA ASP A 115 11.07 19.19 -15.08
C ASP A 115 9.67 19.18 -14.46
N ARG A 116 9.12 18.00 -14.11
CA ARG A 116 7.88 17.95 -13.33
C ARG A 116 8.17 18.32 -11.88
N PRO A 117 7.50 19.34 -11.30
CA PRO A 117 7.77 19.86 -9.95
C PRO A 117 7.28 18.93 -8.80
N ARG A 118 7.26 17.60 -8.97
CA ARG A 118 6.51 16.68 -8.11
C ARG A 118 7.33 15.85 -7.11
N ALA A 119 8.64 16.03 -7.05
CA ALA A 119 9.42 15.52 -5.93
C ALA A 119 10.34 16.63 -5.43
N ARG A 120 10.02 17.24 -4.28
CA ARG A 120 11.00 18.00 -3.50
C ARG A 120 12.30 17.21 -3.48
N ARG A 121 13.32 17.72 -4.17
CA ARG A 121 14.51 16.96 -4.54
C ARG A 121 15.14 16.42 -3.24
N PRO A 122 15.66 15.18 -3.20
CA PRO A 122 16.38 14.67 -2.03
C PRO A 122 17.38 15.68 -1.45
N ALA A 123 18.00 16.50 -2.31
CA ALA A 123 18.85 17.63 -1.95
C ALA A 123 18.23 18.58 -0.90
N GLU A 124 17.03 19.11 -1.14
CA GLU A 124 16.36 20.03 -0.19
C GLU A 124 16.09 19.41 1.17
N ARG A 125 15.99 18.08 1.25
CA ARG A 125 15.69 17.38 2.49
C ARG A 125 16.95 16.99 3.25
N ILE A 126 18.07 16.82 2.55
CA ILE A 126 19.39 16.57 3.14
C ILE A 126 19.95 17.85 3.73
N LYS A 127 19.73 18.99 3.08
CA LYS A 127 20.02 20.33 3.64
C LYS A 127 19.41 20.59 5.03
N LYS A 128 18.40 19.82 5.43
CA LYS A 128 17.74 19.91 6.74
C LYS A 128 18.33 18.99 7.81
N LEU A 129 19.42 18.30 7.49
CA LEU A 129 20.09 17.36 8.39
C LEU A 129 21.34 17.97 9.03
N ASP A 130 21.64 19.23 8.73
CA ASP A 130 22.76 20.00 9.28
C ASP A 130 24.11 19.25 9.15
N LEU A 131 24.32 18.61 8.00
CA LEU A 131 25.58 17.93 7.67
C LEU A 131 26.65 18.98 7.30
N SER A 132 27.93 18.62 7.49
CA SER A 132 29.01 19.46 6.95
C SER A 132 28.90 19.56 5.43
N PRO A 133 29.33 20.67 4.79
CA PRO A 133 29.22 20.85 3.34
C PRO A 133 29.85 19.71 2.53
N GLU A 134 30.99 19.19 3.01
CA GLU A 134 31.69 18.06 2.38
C GLU A 134 30.88 16.77 2.46
N LYS A 135 30.36 16.42 3.65
CA LYS A 135 29.50 15.24 3.84
C LYS A 135 28.20 15.38 3.03
N GLU A 136 27.62 16.57 2.98
CA GLU A 136 26.44 16.83 2.15
C GLU A 136 26.72 16.52 0.68
N ALA A 137 27.83 17.02 0.12
CA ALA A 137 28.21 16.78 -1.27
C ALA A 137 28.41 15.26 -1.55
N GLN A 138 29.11 14.56 -0.66
CA GLN A 138 29.33 13.11 -0.78
C GLN A 138 28.02 12.32 -0.73
N VAL A 139 27.13 12.65 0.22
CA VAL A 139 25.81 12.02 0.34
C VAL A 139 24.95 12.29 -0.90
N LEU A 140 25.01 13.50 -1.46
CA LEU A 140 24.28 13.83 -2.70
C LEU A 140 24.78 13.02 -3.89
N ALA A 141 26.10 12.85 -4.02
CA ALA A 141 26.71 12.01 -5.05
C ALA A 141 26.25 10.55 -4.93
N ILE A 142 26.34 9.97 -3.72
CA ILE A 142 25.87 8.60 -3.42
C ILE A 142 24.39 8.44 -3.81
N LEU A 143 23.53 9.39 -3.43
CA LEU A 143 22.10 9.34 -3.77
C LEU A 143 21.81 9.54 -5.25
N LYS A 144 22.62 10.32 -5.98
CA LYS A 144 22.51 10.47 -7.44
C LYS A 144 22.82 9.13 -8.10
N THR A 145 23.93 8.49 -7.74
CA THR A 145 24.33 7.17 -8.25
C THR A 145 23.27 6.11 -7.94
N HIS A 146 22.79 6.04 -6.70
CA HIS A 146 21.72 5.11 -6.34
C HIS A 146 20.44 5.37 -7.15
N ARG A 147 20.08 6.64 -7.40
CA ARG A 147 18.91 6.95 -8.23
C ARG A 147 19.10 6.44 -9.66
N GLN A 148 20.28 6.60 -10.23
CA GLN A 148 20.60 6.11 -11.57
C GLN A 148 20.54 4.58 -11.63
N ALA A 149 21.19 3.89 -10.68
CA ALA A 149 21.10 2.43 -10.55
C ALA A 149 19.65 1.95 -10.44
N MET A 150 18.83 2.65 -9.65
CA MET A 150 17.40 2.37 -9.54
C MET A 150 16.59 2.68 -10.81
N ALA A 151 17.04 3.62 -11.64
CA ALA A 151 16.42 3.91 -12.93
C ALA A 151 16.75 2.82 -13.96
N ASN A 152 18.04 2.45 -14.05
CA ASN A 152 18.51 1.36 -14.91
C ASN A 152 17.81 0.05 -14.54
N PHE A 153 17.79 -0.32 -13.25
CA PHE A 153 17.07 -1.50 -12.76
C PHE A 153 15.59 -1.52 -13.17
N ARG A 154 14.91 -0.36 -13.10
CA ARG A 154 13.51 -0.28 -13.52
C ARG A 154 13.33 -0.44 -15.03
N SER A 155 14.28 0.05 -15.82
CA SER A 155 14.27 -0.05 -17.28
C SER A 155 14.56 -1.47 -17.73
N GLU A 156 15.64 -2.07 -17.21
CA GLU A 156 16.07 -3.44 -17.50
C GLU A 156 14.98 -4.46 -17.17
N HIS A 157 14.30 -4.32 -16.02
CA HIS A 157 13.23 -5.22 -15.60
C HIS A 157 11.82 -4.74 -15.95
N ALA A 158 11.65 -3.71 -16.79
CA ALA A 158 10.35 -3.12 -17.09
C ALA A 158 9.37 -4.13 -17.70
N GLU A 159 9.82 -4.84 -18.75
CA GLU A 159 9.02 -5.83 -19.45
C GLU A 159 8.75 -7.07 -18.58
N GLU A 160 9.71 -7.48 -17.75
CA GLU A 160 9.50 -8.57 -16.79
C GLU A 160 8.42 -8.21 -15.76
N PHE A 161 8.46 -7.00 -15.20
CA PHE A 161 7.40 -6.54 -14.28
C PHE A 161 6.04 -6.48 -14.96
N LYS A 162 5.98 -6.06 -16.23
CA LYS A 162 4.75 -6.02 -17.01
C LYS A 162 4.21 -7.43 -17.26
N ALA A 163 5.06 -8.36 -17.71
CA ALA A 163 4.71 -9.76 -17.91
C ALA A 163 4.17 -10.41 -16.63
N LEU A 164 4.85 -10.21 -15.49
CA LEU A 164 4.39 -10.73 -14.19
C LEU A 164 3.05 -10.14 -13.74
N ARG A 165 2.76 -8.87 -14.08
CA ARG A 165 1.44 -8.26 -13.78
C ARG A 165 0.34 -8.90 -14.62
N GLU A 166 0.58 -9.13 -15.90
CA GLU A 166 -0.41 -9.81 -16.76
C GLU A 166 -0.62 -11.27 -16.34
N GLN A 167 0.45 -12.01 -16.02
CA GLN A 167 0.33 -13.36 -15.47
C GLN A 167 -0.47 -13.38 -14.16
N MET A 168 -0.22 -12.42 -13.25
CA MET A 168 -0.99 -12.27 -12.01
C MET A 168 -2.47 -11.98 -12.29
N LYS A 169 -2.78 -11.17 -13.32
CA LYS A 169 -4.15 -10.84 -13.70
C LYS A 169 -4.87 -12.07 -14.26
N ALA A 170 -4.25 -12.79 -15.19
CA ALA A 170 -4.78 -14.01 -15.77
C ALA A 170 -5.01 -15.10 -14.70
N ALA A 171 -4.03 -15.33 -13.82
CA ALA A 171 -4.15 -16.31 -12.74
C ALA A 171 -5.28 -15.96 -11.75
N ARG A 172 -5.55 -14.67 -11.50
CA ARG A 172 -6.69 -14.24 -10.68
C ARG A 172 -8.03 -14.46 -11.38
N GLN A 173 -8.11 -14.21 -12.69
CA GLN A 173 -9.33 -14.44 -13.47
C GLN A 173 -9.67 -15.93 -13.53
N ALA A 174 -8.67 -16.79 -13.62
CA ALA A 174 -8.82 -18.24 -13.60
C ALA A 174 -8.93 -18.85 -12.19
N GLU A 175 -8.88 -18.04 -11.13
CA GLU A 175 -8.82 -18.48 -9.72
C GLU A 175 -7.69 -19.50 -9.41
N ASP A 176 -6.62 -19.49 -10.20
CA ASP A 176 -5.50 -20.43 -10.14
C ASP A 176 -4.53 -20.04 -9.02
N LYS A 177 -4.74 -20.64 -7.84
CA LYS A 177 -3.98 -20.32 -6.63
C LYS A 177 -2.50 -20.67 -6.74
N GLU A 178 -2.14 -21.74 -7.46
CA GLU A 178 -0.76 -22.17 -7.63
C GLU A 178 0.01 -21.18 -8.50
N LYS A 179 -0.57 -20.78 -9.64
CA LYS A 179 0.05 -19.73 -10.47
C LYS A 179 0.14 -18.40 -9.75
N ILE A 180 -0.87 -18.01 -8.95
CA ILE A 180 -0.78 -16.81 -8.12
C ILE A 180 0.42 -16.88 -7.15
N GLN A 181 0.71 -18.05 -6.56
CA GLN A 181 1.87 -18.21 -5.68
C GLN A 181 3.19 -18.17 -6.46
N ALA A 182 3.27 -18.85 -7.60
CA ALA A 182 4.47 -18.85 -8.46
C ALA A 182 4.83 -17.43 -8.92
N VAL A 183 3.85 -16.67 -9.44
CA VAL A 183 4.08 -15.28 -9.88
C VAL A 183 4.48 -14.39 -8.69
N ARG A 184 3.94 -14.64 -7.48
CA ARG A 184 4.38 -13.92 -6.27
C ARG A 184 5.84 -14.21 -5.90
N GLN A 185 6.31 -15.45 -6.07
CA GLN A 185 7.70 -15.81 -5.83
C GLN A 185 8.62 -15.12 -6.84
N GLN A 186 8.26 -15.12 -8.13
CA GLN A 186 9.02 -14.40 -9.16
C GLN A 186 9.08 -12.90 -8.88
N MET A 187 7.94 -12.28 -8.54
CA MET A 187 7.91 -10.87 -8.11
C MET A 187 8.70 -10.62 -6.82
N LYS A 188 8.91 -11.64 -5.98
CA LYS A 188 9.73 -11.53 -4.76
C LYS A 188 11.21 -11.50 -5.14
N VAL A 189 11.66 -12.39 -6.02
CA VAL A 189 13.06 -12.43 -6.51
C VAL A 189 13.47 -11.08 -7.11
N LEU A 190 12.66 -10.51 -8.01
CA LEU A 190 12.94 -9.17 -8.55
C LEU A 190 12.94 -8.07 -7.48
N ARG A 191 12.08 -8.19 -6.47
CA ARG A 191 12.07 -7.25 -5.34
C ARG A 191 13.26 -7.42 -4.41
N ASP A 192 13.83 -8.62 -4.33
CA ASP A 192 15.04 -8.87 -3.53
C ASP A 192 16.26 -8.22 -4.21
N GLY A 193 16.33 -8.21 -5.55
CA GLY A 193 17.31 -7.39 -6.28
C GLY A 193 17.20 -5.88 -5.98
N HIS A 194 15.99 -5.35 -5.86
CA HIS A 194 15.78 -3.97 -5.38
C HIS A 194 16.27 -3.77 -3.93
N LYS A 195 16.16 -4.78 -3.05
CA LYS A 195 16.66 -4.65 -1.67
C LYS A 195 18.19 -4.60 -1.65
N GLU A 196 18.85 -5.39 -2.47
CA GLU A 196 20.31 -5.36 -2.60
C GLU A 196 20.82 -3.97 -2.99
N GLN A 197 20.18 -3.31 -3.97
CA GLN A 197 20.48 -1.92 -4.32
C GLN A 197 20.33 -0.95 -3.14
N PHE A 198 19.40 -1.22 -2.23
CA PHE A 198 19.18 -0.42 -1.03
C PHE A 198 20.20 -0.72 0.08
N GLU A 199 20.63 -1.96 0.24
CA GLU A 199 21.71 -2.32 1.17
C GLU A 199 23.06 -1.76 0.68
N ASN A 200 23.31 -1.77 -0.63
CA ASN A 200 24.49 -1.13 -1.23
C ASN A 200 24.50 0.38 -0.96
N LEU A 201 23.35 1.04 -1.11
CA LEU A 201 23.21 2.45 -0.71
C LEU A 201 23.53 2.64 0.78
N LYS A 202 23.00 1.78 1.65
CA LYS A 202 23.21 1.90 3.09
C LYS A 202 24.69 1.75 3.44
N SER A 203 25.39 0.80 2.80
CA SER A 203 26.84 0.62 2.95
C SER A 203 27.62 1.85 2.52
N GLN A 204 27.34 2.39 1.33
CA GLN A 204 28.00 3.59 0.83
C GLN A 204 27.78 4.80 1.76
N LEU A 205 26.59 4.91 2.36
CA LEU A 205 26.31 5.98 3.33
C LEU A 205 27.06 5.77 4.65
N SER A 206 27.21 4.53 5.15
CA SER A 206 27.94 4.26 6.40
C SER A 206 29.45 4.51 6.30
N ASP A 207 30.01 4.50 5.08
CA ASP A 207 31.42 4.83 4.86
C ASP A 207 31.70 6.34 5.06
N VAL A 208 30.67 7.19 4.96
CA VAL A 208 30.77 8.66 5.01
C VAL A 208 30.12 9.26 6.26
N LEU A 209 29.09 8.60 6.77
CA LEU A 209 28.25 9.10 7.85
C LEU A 209 28.26 8.16 9.05
N SER A 210 28.06 8.72 10.24
CA SER A 210 27.76 7.92 11.44
C SER A 210 26.43 7.19 11.31
N ASP A 211 26.25 6.09 12.04
CA ASP A 211 25.00 5.30 12.04
C ASP A 211 23.74 6.15 12.32
N GLU A 212 23.86 7.14 13.20
CA GLU A 212 22.76 8.07 13.52
C GLU A 212 22.41 8.97 12.33
N GLU A 213 23.41 9.52 11.63
CA GLU A 213 23.24 10.33 10.42
C GLU A 213 22.66 9.50 9.28
N VAL A 214 23.15 8.26 9.07
CA VAL A 214 22.58 7.30 8.10
C VAL A 214 21.10 7.09 8.40
N ALA A 215 20.72 6.84 9.65
CA ALA A 215 19.34 6.66 10.05
C ALA A 215 18.47 7.90 9.74
N LYS A 216 18.99 9.12 9.94
CA LYS A 216 18.31 10.39 9.59
C LYS A 216 18.11 10.50 8.07
N VAL A 217 19.14 10.25 7.27
CA VAL A 217 19.07 10.27 5.79
C VAL A 217 18.04 9.26 5.28
N LEU A 218 18.11 8.01 5.74
CA LEU A 218 17.16 6.95 5.34
C LEU A 218 15.72 7.27 5.76
N LYS A 219 15.50 7.90 6.92
CA LYS A 219 14.17 8.35 7.38
C LYS A 219 13.59 9.43 6.45
N VAL A 220 14.42 10.36 5.99
CA VAL A 220 14.05 11.41 5.04
C VAL A 220 13.66 10.81 3.69
N MET A 221 14.41 9.81 3.20
CA MET A 221 14.08 9.07 1.99
C MET A 221 12.74 8.32 2.12
N ARG A 222 12.55 7.58 3.23
CA ARG A 222 11.31 6.83 3.51
C ARG A 222 10.07 7.72 3.62
N ARG A 223 10.20 8.94 4.16
CA ARG A 223 9.09 9.91 4.25
C ARG A 223 8.54 10.31 2.88
N GLY A 224 9.39 10.34 1.84
CA GLY A 224 8.94 10.56 0.46
C GLY A 224 7.97 9.48 -0.03
N HIS A 225 8.27 8.22 0.26
CA HIS A 225 7.45 7.10 -0.17
C HIS A 225 6.11 7.01 0.56
N ARG A 226 6.11 7.25 1.88
CA ARG A 226 4.88 7.20 2.71
C ARG A 226 3.99 8.42 2.47
N GLY A 227 4.58 9.59 2.22
CA GLY A 227 3.88 10.80 1.81
C GLY A 227 3.18 10.62 0.46
N GLY A 228 3.84 9.96 -0.51
CA GLY A 228 3.27 9.67 -1.83
C GLY A 228 2.00 8.82 -1.78
N GLN A 229 1.93 7.80 -0.92
CA GLN A 229 0.72 6.97 -0.77
C GLN A 229 -0.46 7.75 -0.17
N GLN A 230 -0.20 8.61 0.83
CA GLN A 230 -1.25 9.48 1.40
C GLN A 230 -1.65 10.60 0.44
N ALA A 231 -0.70 11.16 -0.31
CA ALA A 231 -0.96 12.13 -1.35
C ALA A 231 -1.78 11.51 -2.49
N GLY A 232 -1.49 10.26 -2.88
CA GLY A 232 -2.27 9.52 -3.88
C GLY A 232 -3.73 9.32 -3.48
N GLN A 233 -4.02 8.96 -2.21
CA GLN A 233 -5.41 8.86 -1.75
C GLN A 233 -6.14 10.22 -1.71
N ARG A 234 -5.41 11.32 -1.48
CA ARG A 234 -5.98 12.67 -1.53
C ARG A 234 -6.19 13.15 -2.96
N GLY A 235 -5.25 12.89 -3.86
CA GLY A 235 -5.35 13.17 -5.30
C GLY A 235 -6.53 12.44 -5.93
N GLN A 236 -6.71 11.16 -5.61
CA GLN A 236 -7.84 10.36 -6.07
C GLN A 236 -9.21 10.95 -5.73
N ARG A 237 -9.34 11.77 -4.66
CA ARG A 237 -10.61 12.45 -4.38
C ARG A 237 -10.85 13.62 -5.33
N GLY A 238 -9.82 14.39 -5.66
CA GLY A 238 -9.92 15.46 -6.65
C GLY A 238 -10.24 14.90 -8.03
N ASP A 239 -9.57 13.81 -8.41
CA ASP A 239 -9.79 13.17 -9.71
C ASP A 239 -11.20 12.56 -9.82
N ARG A 240 -11.74 11.98 -8.73
CA ARG A 240 -13.14 11.49 -8.70
C ARG A 240 -14.19 12.57 -8.84
N LEU A 241 -13.88 13.79 -8.43
CA LEU A 241 -14.77 14.95 -8.61
C LEU A 241 -14.55 15.61 -9.98
N GLY A 242 -13.55 15.19 -10.75
CA GLY A 242 -13.22 15.80 -12.03
C GLY A 242 -12.75 17.24 -11.87
N LEU A 243 -11.95 17.54 -10.84
CA LEU A 243 -11.39 18.89 -10.67
C LEU A 243 -10.36 19.18 -11.78
N ASP A 244 -10.49 20.33 -12.43
CA ASP A 244 -9.48 20.84 -13.35
C ASP A 244 -8.23 21.32 -12.59
N ASP A 245 -7.20 21.71 -13.33
CA ASP A 245 -5.91 22.08 -12.75
C ASP A 245 -5.95 23.42 -11.98
N ASP A 246 -6.79 24.36 -12.40
CA ASP A 246 -6.98 25.65 -11.71
C ASP A 246 -7.73 25.46 -10.39
N GLN A 247 -8.79 24.66 -10.38
CA GLN A 247 -9.50 24.24 -9.18
C GLN A 247 -8.57 23.48 -8.24
N LYS A 248 -7.74 22.56 -8.74
CA LYS A 248 -6.73 21.85 -7.93
C LYS A 248 -5.73 22.83 -7.30
N ALA A 249 -5.28 23.84 -8.05
CA ALA A 249 -4.38 24.88 -7.54
C ALA A 249 -5.06 25.71 -6.43
N LYS A 250 -6.31 26.15 -6.63
CA LYS A 250 -7.12 26.86 -5.62
C LYS A 250 -7.34 26.03 -4.35
N VAL A 251 -7.73 24.76 -4.50
CA VAL A 251 -7.86 23.81 -3.38
C VAL A 251 -6.55 23.68 -2.61
N LYS A 252 -5.41 23.56 -3.32
CA LYS A 252 -4.09 23.45 -2.70
C LYS A 252 -3.72 24.71 -1.92
N ALA A 253 -4.01 25.89 -2.45
CA ALA A 253 -3.77 27.17 -1.79
C ALA A 253 -4.59 27.30 -0.49
N ILE A 254 -5.91 27.10 -0.57
CA ILE A 254 -6.81 27.17 0.60
C ILE A 254 -6.38 26.17 1.69
N LEU A 255 -6.01 24.94 1.31
CA LEU A 255 -5.53 23.93 2.27
C LEU A 255 -4.11 24.20 2.80
N ALA A 256 -3.30 25.01 2.12
CA ALA A 256 -1.99 25.40 2.60
C ALA A 256 -2.14 26.51 3.65
N GLU A 257 -2.90 27.56 3.34
CA GLU A 257 -3.23 28.66 4.24
C GLU A 257 -3.86 28.14 5.55
N ALA A 258 -4.90 27.32 5.45
CA ALA A 258 -5.55 26.74 6.62
C ALA A 258 -4.62 25.86 7.48
N LYS A 259 -3.59 25.25 6.89
CA LYS A 259 -2.59 24.51 7.67
C LYS A 259 -1.66 25.45 8.41
N GLU A 260 -1.25 26.56 7.82
CA GLU A 260 -0.43 27.55 8.53
C GLU A 260 -1.22 28.16 9.68
N GLN A 261 -2.49 28.54 9.48
CA GLN A 261 -3.39 28.98 10.56
C GLN A 261 -3.54 27.90 11.65
N ALA A 262 -3.74 26.64 11.25
CA ALA A 262 -3.85 25.54 12.21
C ALA A 262 -2.52 25.21 12.93
N LYS A 263 -1.36 25.70 12.49
CA LYS A 263 -0.13 25.58 13.29
C LYS A 263 -0.12 26.57 14.45
N ALA A 264 -0.66 27.77 14.24
CA ALA A 264 -0.74 28.82 15.25
C ALA A 264 -1.81 28.56 16.31
N ALA A 265 -2.87 27.81 15.98
CA ALA A 265 -3.88 27.39 16.95
C ALA A 265 -3.28 26.54 18.09
N GLU A 266 -3.74 26.76 19.31
CA GLU A 266 -3.22 26.09 20.51
C GLU A 266 -3.90 24.73 20.69
N THR A 267 -5.22 24.68 20.49
CA THR A 267 -6.00 23.48 20.79
C THR A 267 -6.26 22.61 19.55
N PRO A 268 -6.34 21.27 19.70
CA PRO A 268 -6.76 20.38 18.61
C PRO A 268 -8.15 20.72 18.03
N LYS A 269 -9.04 21.30 18.85
CA LYS A 269 -10.40 21.68 18.45
C LYS A 269 -10.37 22.86 17.49
N GLU A 270 -9.61 23.92 17.78
CA GLU A 270 -9.40 25.04 16.86
C GLU A 270 -8.80 24.58 15.53
N LYS A 271 -7.77 23.73 15.57
CA LYS A 271 -7.17 23.14 14.36
C LYS A 271 -8.20 22.40 13.51
N HIS A 272 -9.13 21.70 14.16
CA HIS A 272 -10.22 21.02 13.46
C HIS A 272 -11.18 22.01 12.79
N GLU A 273 -11.62 23.05 13.51
CA GLU A 273 -12.54 24.05 12.98
C GLU A 273 -11.92 24.86 11.83
N ILE A 274 -10.64 25.24 11.92
CA ILE A 274 -9.90 25.89 10.81
C ILE A 274 -9.92 25.01 9.55
N MET A 275 -9.57 23.73 9.70
CA MET A 275 -9.56 22.79 8.58
C MET A 275 -10.96 22.47 8.05
N LYS A 276 -12.00 22.58 8.88
CA LYS A 276 -13.41 22.40 8.49
C LYS A 276 -13.91 23.61 7.71
N ALA A 277 -13.64 24.83 8.20
CA ALA A 277 -13.93 26.07 7.50
C ALA A 277 -13.27 26.11 6.11
N ALA A 278 -11.99 25.74 6.02
CA ALA A 278 -11.28 25.64 4.74
C ALA A 278 -11.95 24.66 3.75
N ARG A 279 -12.48 23.53 4.24
CA ARG A 279 -13.23 22.58 3.40
C ARG A 279 -14.58 23.13 2.95
N GLN A 280 -15.27 23.91 3.80
CA GLN A 280 -16.50 24.59 3.43
C GLN A 280 -16.22 25.67 2.38
N LYS A 281 -15.15 26.44 2.54
CA LYS A 281 -14.69 27.42 1.56
C LYS A 281 -14.44 26.77 0.19
N ILE A 282 -13.68 25.68 0.15
CA ILE A 282 -13.46 24.90 -1.09
C ILE A 282 -14.78 24.44 -1.71
N HIS A 283 -15.70 23.92 -0.90
CA HIS A 283 -16.97 23.42 -1.38
C HIS A 283 -17.85 24.52 -1.98
N ASN A 284 -17.84 25.72 -1.40
CA ASN A 284 -18.71 26.81 -1.81
C ASN A 284 -18.12 27.60 -2.98
N GLU A 285 -16.82 27.89 -2.94
CA GLU A 285 -16.15 28.80 -3.88
C GLU A 285 -15.45 28.09 -5.05
N VAL A 286 -14.97 26.86 -4.86
CA VAL A 286 -14.14 26.18 -5.89
C VAL A 286 -14.94 25.18 -6.70
N PHE A 287 -15.87 24.46 -6.08
CA PHE A 287 -16.64 23.42 -6.77
C PHE A 287 -17.80 24.02 -7.56
N THR A 288 -18.03 23.49 -8.76
CA THR A 288 -19.25 23.75 -9.53
C THR A 288 -20.46 23.05 -8.89
N ASP A 289 -21.68 23.43 -9.26
CA ASP A 289 -22.88 22.82 -8.67
C ASP A 289 -23.00 21.33 -9.00
N GLU A 290 -22.57 20.91 -10.19
CA GLU A 290 -22.45 19.47 -10.53
C GLU A 290 -21.45 18.74 -9.63
N GLN A 291 -20.30 19.36 -9.33
CA GLN A 291 -19.29 18.79 -8.44
C GLN A 291 -19.78 18.75 -6.99
N LYS A 292 -20.56 19.75 -6.54
CA LYS A 292 -21.24 19.74 -5.25
C LYS A 292 -22.26 18.61 -5.16
N ALA A 293 -23.04 18.38 -6.23
CA ALA A 293 -23.98 17.27 -6.31
C ALA A 293 -23.26 15.91 -6.24
N LYS A 294 -22.20 15.70 -7.03
CA LYS A 294 -21.34 14.49 -6.93
C LYS A 294 -20.74 14.33 -5.54
N ALA A 295 -20.27 15.41 -4.93
CA ALA A 295 -19.73 15.40 -3.58
C ALA A 295 -20.81 15.03 -2.54
N ALA A 296 -22.06 15.50 -2.70
CA ALA A 296 -23.19 15.14 -1.87
C ALA A 296 -23.56 13.66 -2.04
N GLU A 297 -23.60 13.16 -3.27
CA GLU A 297 -23.81 11.74 -3.56
C GLU A 297 -22.75 10.86 -2.87
N PHE A 298 -21.46 11.22 -2.96
CA PHE A 298 -20.42 10.52 -2.22
C PHE A 298 -20.58 10.59 -0.69
N ARG A 299 -21.18 11.66 -0.15
CA ARG A 299 -21.50 11.75 1.28
C ARG A 299 -22.64 10.81 1.64
N GLU A 300 -23.71 10.78 0.86
CA GLU A 300 -24.85 9.90 1.09
C GLU A 300 -24.46 8.43 0.94
N GLN A 301 -23.69 8.08 -0.10
CA GLN A 301 -23.10 6.75 -0.23
C GLN A 301 -22.26 6.38 1.01
N ARG A 302 -21.51 7.32 1.59
CA ARG A 302 -20.75 7.06 2.83
C ARG A 302 -21.64 6.92 4.06
N LYS A 303 -22.73 7.69 4.16
CA LYS A 303 -23.70 7.56 5.24
C LYS A 303 -24.43 6.21 5.15
N ALA A 304 -24.88 5.82 3.96
CA ALA A 304 -25.47 4.51 3.70
C ALA A 304 -24.51 3.36 4.03
N ASN A 305 -23.21 3.56 3.80
CA ASN A 305 -22.17 2.60 4.17
C ASN A 305 -21.75 2.64 5.65
N LYS A 306 -22.25 3.61 6.44
CA LYS A 306 -21.99 3.67 7.88
C LYS A 306 -22.90 2.64 8.57
N LEU A 307 -22.34 1.93 9.54
CA LEU A 307 -23.13 1.06 10.40
C LEU A 307 -24.15 1.86 11.19
N THR A 308 -25.39 1.38 11.25
CA THR A 308 -26.41 1.88 12.19
C THR A 308 -25.99 1.56 13.63
N ASP A 309 -26.59 2.21 14.61
CA ASP A 309 -26.24 1.97 16.02
C ASP A 309 -26.63 0.55 16.47
N GLU A 310 -27.74 0.02 15.95
CA GLU A 310 -28.14 -1.39 16.10
C GLU A 310 -27.11 -2.34 15.50
N GLN A 311 -26.67 -2.10 14.25
CA GLN A 311 -25.62 -2.90 13.63
C GLN A 311 -24.31 -2.83 14.44
N LYS A 312 -23.93 -1.65 14.95
CA LYS A 312 -22.74 -1.52 15.80
C LYS A 312 -22.88 -2.33 17.09
N ALA A 313 -24.05 -2.33 17.72
CA ALA A 313 -24.32 -3.13 18.90
C ALA A 313 -24.21 -4.63 18.60
N GLN A 314 -24.79 -5.10 17.49
CA GLN A 314 -24.66 -6.49 17.03
C GLN A 314 -23.21 -6.87 16.72
N VAL A 315 -22.45 -6.02 16.01
CA VAL A 315 -21.02 -6.24 15.76
C VAL A 315 -20.25 -6.32 17.07
N LYS A 316 -20.53 -5.43 18.03
CA LYS A 316 -19.87 -5.43 19.34
C LYS A 316 -20.15 -6.74 20.09
N ALA A 317 -21.39 -7.22 20.10
CA ALA A 317 -21.78 -8.47 20.75
C ALA A 317 -21.08 -9.69 20.12
N ILE A 318 -21.17 -9.86 18.80
CA ILE A 318 -20.52 -10.97 18.07
C ILE A 318 -19.01 -10.98 18.33
N MET A 319 -18.38 -9.81 18.31
CA MET A 319 -16.93 -9.70 18.51
C MET A 319 -16.52 -9.89 19.98
N ALA A 320 -17.37 -9.57 20.95
CA ALA A 320 -17.13 -9.83 22.37
C ALA A 320 -17.21 -11.34 22.66
N GLU A 321 -18.27 -12.01 22.19
CA GLU A 321 -18.43 -13.46 22.30
C GLU A 321 -17.24 -14.22 21.68
N ALA A 322 -16.83 -13.81 20.47
CA ALA A 322 -15.68 -14.40 19.80
C ALA A 322 -14.36 -14.19 20.56
N LYS A 323 -14.20 -13.07 21.25
CA LYS A 323 -13.02 -12.83 22.11
C LYS A 323 -13.02 -13.75 23.32
N GLU A 324 -14.16 -13.94 23.97
CA GLU A 324 -14.26 -14.88 25.11
C GLU A 324 -13.96 -16.31 24.66
N LYS A 325 -14.55 -16.77 23.55
CA LYS A 325 -14.21 -18.08 22.95
C LYS A 325 -12.72 -18.20 22.59
N ALA A 326 -12.13 -17.12 22.08
CA ALA A 326 -10.70 -17.10 21.74
C ALA A 326 -9.79 -17.08 22.98
N LYS A 327 -10.26 -16.71 24.18
CA LYS A 327 -9.46 -16.86 25.41
C LYS A 327 -9.33 -18.33 25.81
N ALA A 328 -10.40 -19.11 25.66
CA ALA A 328 -10.41 -20.54 25.96
C ALA A 328 -9.64 -21.40 24.93
N ALA A 329 -9.37 -20.88 23.73
CA ALA A 329 -8.59 -21.59 22.73
C ALA A 329 -7.10 -21.68 23.10
N GLU A 330 -6.54 -22.88 23.05
CA GLU A 330 -5.14 -23.14 23.41
C GLU A 330 -4.16 -22.62 22.35
N THR A 331 -4.52 -22.76 21.07
CA THR A 331 -3.61 -22.44 19.96
C THR A 331 -3.93 -21.11 19.30
N ARG A 332 -2.89 -20.46 18.75
CA ARG A 332 -3.04 -19.25 17.94
C ARG A 332 -3.90 -19.49 16.70
N GLU A 333 -3.85 -20.68 16.13
CA GLU A 333 -4.63 -21.03 14.94
C GLU A 333 -6.13 -21.11 15.26
N GLN A 334 -6.51 -21.76 16.37
CA GLN A 334 -7.89 -21.79 16.83
C GLN A 334 -8.42 -20.36 17.10
N LYS A 335 -7.64 -19.52 17.80
CA LYS A 335 -7.97 -18.09 18.01
C LYS A 335 -8.23 -17.37 16.69
N ARG A 336 -7.39 -17.62 15.67
CA ARG A 336 -7.55 -17.04 14.33
C ARG A 336 -8.84 -17.54 13.66
N LYS A 337 -9.14 -18.85 13.72
CA LYS A 337 -10.37 -19.44 13.16
C LYS A 337 -11.62 -18.84 13.81
N ILE A 338 -11.66 -18.72 15.14
CA ILE A 338 -12.77 -18.10 15.89
C ILE A 338 -13.00 -16.65 15.43
N MET A 339 -11.93 -15.85 15.37
CA MET A 339 -12.04 -14.45 14.95
C MET A 339 -12.41 -14.31 13.45
N MET A 340 -11.97 -15.23 12.59
CA MET A 340 -12.42 -15.25 11.20
C MET A 340 -13.89 -15.59 11.07
N ALA A 341 -14.37 -16.61 11.81
CA ALA A 341 -15.77 -16.99 11.83
C ALA A 341 -16.66 -15.83 12.30
N ALA A 342 -16.27 -15.13 13.36
CA ALA A 342 -16.97 -13.94 13.84
C ALA A 342 -17.02 -12.80 12.81
N ARG A 343 -15.90 -12.55 12.10
CA ARG A 343 -15.88 -11.55 11.01
C ARG A 343 -16.75 -11.97 9.83
N LYS A 344 -16.76 -13.27 9.49
CA LYS A 344 -17.64 -13.82 8.45
C LYS A 344 -19.10 -13.60 8.86
N LYS A 345 -19.44 -13.93 10.11
CA LYS A 345 -20.77 -13.71 10.70
C LYS A 345 -21.22 -12.26 10.61
N VAL A 346 -20.38 -11.31 11.05
CA VAL A 346 -20.64 -9.87 10.89
C VAL A 346 -20.88 -9.50 9.43
N HIS A 347 -20.05 -9.98 8.51
CA HIS A 347 -20.17 -9.66 7.09
C HIS A 347 -21.45 -10.26 6.46
N THR A 348 -21.87 -11.46 6.85
CA THR A 348 -23.03 -12.14 6.24
C THR A 348 -24.35 -11.77 6.89
N GLU A 349 -24.37 -11.55 8.20
CA GLU A 349 -25.62 -11.40 8.97
C GLU A 349 -25.89 -9.94 9.37
N VAL A 350 -24.86 -9.13 9.62
CA VAL A 350 -25.05 -7.76 10.13
C VAL A 350 -24.97 -6.71 9.02
N LEU A 351 -24.06 -6.88 8.05
CA LEU A 351 -23.88 -5.91 6.97
C LEU A 351 -24.94 -6.07 5.86
N THR A 352 -25.45 -4.94 5.36
CA THR A 352 -26.28 -4.91 4.15
C THR A 352 -25.46 -5.24 2.90
N ASP A 353 -26.10 -5.62 1.79
CA ASP A 353 -25.39 -5.91 0.54
C ASP A 353 -24.53 -4.76 0.02
N GLN A 354 -25.01 -3.53 0.18
CA GLN A 354 -24.25 -2.34 -0.19
C GLN A 354 -23.02 -2.16 0.71
N GLN A 355 -23.17 -2.35 2.01
CA GLN A 355 -22.07 -2.34 2.99
C GLN A 355 -21.07 -3.49 2.75
N ARG A 356 -21.54 -4.67 2.33
CA ARG A 356 -20.68 -5.80 1.94
C ARG A 356 -19.84 -5.48 0.72
N LYS A 357 -20.46 -4.92 -0.33
CA LYS A 357 -19.77 -4.51 -1.57
C LYS A 357 -18.69 -3.47 -1.26
N SER A 358 -19.00 -2.46 -0.45
CA SER A 358 -18.01 -1.45 -0.04
C SER A 358 -16.92 -2.04 0.86
N ALA A 359 -17.27 -2.94 1.80
CA ALA A 359 -16.29 -3.63 2.64
C ALA A 359 -15.30 -4.47 1.82
N LYS A 360 -15.73 -5.14 0.74
CA LYS A 360 -14.83 -5.87 -0.18
C LYS A 360 -13.88 -4.92 -0.92
N GLN A 361 -14.39 -3.80 -1.44
CA GLN A 361 -13.58 -2.82 -2.17
C GLN A 361 -12.53 -2.11 -1.31
N PHE A 362 -12.83 -1.84 -0.04
CA PHE A 362 -11.93 -1.10 0.85
C PHE A 362 -11.17 -1.98 1.86
N GLY A 363 -11.58 -3.24 2.01
CA GLY A 363 -11.26 -4.09 3.16
C GLY A 363 -11.08 -5.58 2.86
N GLY A 364 -10.84 -5.98 1.60
CA GLY A 364 -10.13 -7.24 1.34
C GLY A 364 -8.92 -7.33 2.28
N PRO A 365 -8.57 -8.51 2.86
CA PRO A 365 -7.64 -8.62 3.98
C PRO A 365 -6.45 -7.73 3.74
N ARG A 366 -6.43 -6.55 4.40
CA ARG A 366 -5.26 -5.69 4.35
C ARG A 366 -4.21 -6.55 4.99
N HIS A 367 -3.35 -7.16 4.17
CA HIS A 367 -2.23 -7.97 4.60
C HIS A 367 -1.38 -7.03 5.45
N ARG A 368 -1.72 -6.94 6.74
CA ARG A 368 -0.93 -6.37 7.82
C ARG A 368 0.30 -7.26 8.10
N GLY A 369 0.72 -8.06 7.11
CA GLY A 369 1.86 -8.96 7.17
C GLY A 369 3.22 -8.26 7.19
N GLY A 370 3.27 -6.93 7.14
CA GLY A 370 4.53 -6.18 7.18
C GLY A 370 4.79 -5.38 8.47
N ARG A 371 3.93 -5.45 9.50
CA ARG A 371 4.06 -4.54 10.66
C ARG A 371 3.76 -5.19 12.02
N MET A 372 4.32 -6.37 12.26
CA MET A 372 4.34 -6.97 13.60
C MET A 372 5.75 -7.35 14.13
N GLY A 373 6.83 -6.95 13.45
CA GLY A 373 8.20 -7.19 13.93
C GLY A 373 8.96 -5.96 14.47
N GLY A 374 8.33 -4.79 14.54
CA GLY A 374 9.03 -3.52 14.81
C GLY A 374 8.48 -2.76 16.01
N ARG A 375 8.28 -3.43 17.14
CA ARG A 375 8.34 -2.76 18.45
C ARG A 375 9.56 -3.35 19.15
N GLY A 376 10.69 -2.69 18.96
CA GLY A 376 11.77 -2.78 19.92
C GLY A 376 11.18 -2.41 21.27
N HIS A 377 11.02 -3.40 22.13
CA HIS A 377 11.20 -3.21 23.55
C HIS A 377 12.64 -2.71 23.71
N GLY A 378 12.82 -1.39 23.61
CA GLY A 378 13.93 -0.76 24.29
C GLY A 378 13.74 -1.08 25.75
N GLY A 379 14.60 -1.96 26.27
CA GLY A 379 14.66 -2.25 27.69
C GLY A 379 14.81 -0.94 28.43
N ARG A 380 13.78 -0.60 29.22
CA ARG A 380 14.03 0.12 30.46
C ARG A 380 14.97 -0.78 31.25
N GLY A 381 16.25 -0.41 31.27
CA GLY A 381 17.15 -0.87 32.33
C GLY A 381 16.46 -0.61 33.66
N LYS A 382 16.31 -1.67 34.44
CA LYS A 382 15.99 -1.56 35.86
C LYS A 382 17.08 -0.74 36.56
N PRO A 383 16.75 -0.03 37.64
CA PRO A 383 17.74 0.52 38.55
C PRO A 383 18.32 -0.62 39.39
N GLU A 384 19.64 -0.76 39.37
CA GLU A 384 20.50 -1.41 40.36
C GLU A 384 21.60 -0.38 40.64
N GLY A 385 21.92 0.05 41.85
CA GLY A 385 21.35 -0.17 43.15
C GLY A 385 21.78 0.99 44.05
N SER A 386 21.02 1.21 45.12
CA SER A 386 21.56 1.67 46.39
C SER A 386 22.49 0.58 46.92
N ASP A 387 23.71 0.93 47.29
CA ASP A 387 24.23 0.79 48.67
C ASP A 387 25.72 1.20 48.69
N GLU A 388 26.06 1.94 49.76
CA GLU A 388 27.35 2.55 50.17
C GLU A 388 27.71 3.94 49.64
#